data_AF-A0AB32WJC5-F1
#
_entry.id   AF-A0AB32WJC5-F1
#
_cell.length_a   1.000
_cell.length_b   1.000
_cell.length_c   1.000
_cell.angle_alpha   90.00
_cell.angle_beta   90.00
_cell.angle_gamma   90.00
#
_symmetry.space_group_name_H-M   'P 1'
#
loop_
_entity.id
_entity.type
_entity.pdbx_description
1 polymer ?
#
loop_
_entity_poly.entity_id
_entity_poly.type
_entity_poly.pdbx_seq_one_letter_code
_entity_poly.pdbx_strand_id
1 'polypeptide(L)'
;MHLVMADQGGNNIVMREYRKGNWTVNETMVLIEAKKMDDERRMKKSGDSEGRSKPTELRWKWVEDYCWRKGCLRSQNQCNDKWDNLMRDYKKVREYQRRTAETAEGNNHNNEGSYWEMEKNARKEKNLPSNMLRQIYEHLEEVVEKKGIQRVVAAGESGPNPNIPYVMDRPMTSVQPSLPPLLQHQLPAAIPPAIALPLPALPPLPPPTAAPAPLVQPSPLPYAQPLPTVDSDTSEYSDSPAKRRRRSGGNGEGTSGTASANNSNEVGTAISKSASIIAEAIQASEEREERRHRDLVSLHERRLKIEESRTEINKNGIDGLVAAINKLANSILTLASHNNQSAPK
;
A
#
# COMPACT_ATOMS: atom_id res chain seq x y z
N MET A 1 -10.50 44.16 -23.65
CA MET A 1 -10.17 43.87 -22.24
C MET A 1 -11.31 43.07 -21.65
N HIS A 2 -11.15 41.76 -21.46
CA HIS A 2 -11.59 40.99 -20.29
C HIS A 2 -11.26 39.51 -20.57
N LEU A 3 -10.10 39.06 -20.09
CA LEU A 3 -9.88 37.63 -19.87
C LEU A 3 -9.97 37.44 -18.37
N VAL A 4 -11.09 36.91 -17.91
CA VAL A 4 -11.23 36.39 -16.55
C VAL A 4 -10.48 35.06 -16.52
N MET A 5 -9.36 35.00 -15.78
CA MET A 5 -8.77 33.71 -15.41
C MET A 5 -9.47 33.22 -14.16
N ALA A 6 -10.05 32.02 -14.29
CA ALA A 6 -10.79 31.34 -13.24
C ALA A 6 -9.91 31.09 -12.03
N ASP A 7 -10.32 31.62 -10.88
CA ASP A 7 -9.99 31.05 -9.59
C ASP A 7 -10.64 29.67 -9.50
N GLN A 8 -9.81 28.63 -9.44
CA GLN A 8 -10.25 27.27 -9.16
C GLN A 8 -9.39 26.71 -8.03
N GLY A 9 -9.54 27.33 -6.86
CA GLY A 9 -9.17 26.73 -5.57
C GLY A 9 -10.07 25.54 -5.25
N GLY A 10 -9.95 24.46 -6.03
CA GLY A 10 -10.55 23.18 -5.72
C GLY A 10 -9.53 22.31 -5.00
N ASN A 11 -9.84 21.91 -3.76
CA ASN A 11 -9.22 20.74 -3.14
C ASN A 11 -9.37 19.56 -4.11
N ASN A 12 -8.34 19.31 -4.92
CA ASN A 12 -8.25 18.13 -5.76
C ASN A 12 -7.99 16.94 -4.82
N ILE A 13 -9.04 16.47 -4.15
CA ILE A 13 -9.27 15.02 -4.16
C ILE A 13 -9.50 14.71 -5.63
N VAL A 14 -8.41 14.56 -6.40
CA VAL A 14 -8.48 13.90 -7.69
C VAL A 14 -9.07 12.55 -7.34
N MET A 15 -10.35 12.32 -7.66
CA MET A 15 -10.95 11.02 -7.44
C MET A 15 -10.10 10.05 -8.23
N ARG A 16 -9.30 9.26 -7.51
CA ARG A 16 -8.39 8.29 -8.11
C ARG A 16 -9.23 7.31 -8.90
N GLU A 17 -9.16 7.39 -10.22
CA GLU A 17 -9.82 6.42 -11.08
C GLU A 17 -9.07 5.09 -11.02
N TYR A 18 -9.65 4.14 -10.31
CA TYR A 18 -9.06 2.82 -10.17
C TYR A 18 -9.43 1.91 -11.34
N ARG A 19 -8.42 1.22 -11.87
CA ARG A 19 -8.59 0.21 -12.90
C ARG A 19 -9.39 -0.97 -12.35
N LYS A 20 -10.42 -1.36 -13.10
CA LYS A 20 -11.20 -2.57 -12.88
C LYS A 20 -10.72 -3.68 -13.83
N GLY A 21 -10.87 -4.94 -13.40
CA GLY A 21 -10.55 -6.11 -14.22
C GLY A 21 -9.25 -6.83 -13.86
N ASN A 22 -8.79 -7.65 -14.81
CA ASN A 22 -7.73 -8.63 -14.60
C ASN A 22 -6.40 -7.99 -14.20
N TRP A 23 -5.70 -8.62 -13.26
CA TRP A 23 -4.36 -8.20 -12.85
C TRP A 23 -3.33 -8.61 -13.90
N THR A 24 -2.57 -7.64 -14.38
CA THR A 24 -1.42 -7.92 -15.23
C THR A 24 -0.25 -8.44 -14.41
N VAL A 25 0.72 -9.08 -15.08
CA VAL A 25 1.97 -9.50 -14.44
C VAL A 25 2.70 -8.29 -13.87
N ASN A 26 2.82 -7.21 -14.65
CA ASN A 26 3.47 -5.97 -14.21
C ASN A 26 2.83 -5.37 -12.95
N GLU A 27 1.50 -5.25 -12.92
CA GLU A 27 0.78 -4.76 -11.72
C GLU A 27 1.04 -5.65 -10.49
N THR A 28 1.11 -6.96 -10.70
CA THR A 28 1.42 -7.92 -9.62
C THR A 28 2.85 -7.74 -9.11
N MET A 29 3.81 -7.54 -10.01
CA MET A 29 5.22 -7.29 -9.67
C MET A 29 5.37 -5.99 -8.87
N VAL A 30 4.68 -4.92 -9.29
CA VAL A 30 4.65 -3.64 -8.57
C VAL A 30 4.08 -3.80 -7.16
N LEU A 31 3.01 -4.60 -6.99
CA LEU A 31 2.44 -4.89 -5.67
C LEU A 31 3.42 -5.64 -4.76
N ILE A 32 4.16 -6.61 -5.30
CA ILE A 32 5.18 -7.36 -4.55
C ILE A 32 6.34 -6.45 -4.15
N GLU A 33 6.82 -5.60 -5.07
CA GLU A 33 7.83 -4.58 -4.79
C GLU A 33 7.35 -3.63 -3.68
N ALA A 34 6.11 -3.12 -3.77
CA ALA A 34 5.51 -2.29 -2.75
C ALA A 34 5.49 -3.00 -1.38
N LYS A 35 5.14 -4.29 -1.35
CA LYS A 35 5.12 -5.08 -0.13
C LYS A 35 6.50 -5.35 0.46
N LYS A 36 7.53 -5.54 -0.38
CA LYS A 36 8.94 -5.63 0.03
C LYS A 36 9.38 -4.34 0.72
N MET A 37 9.11 -3.19 0.10
CA MET A 37 9.43 -1.87 0.65
C MET A 37 8.63 -1.55 1.92
N ASP A 38 7.36 -1.97 1.99
CA ASP A 38 6.52 -1.85 3.20
C ASP A 38 7.06 -2.67 4.37
N ASP A 39 7.56 -3.87 4.11
CA ASP A 39 8.19 -4.68 5.13
C ASP A 39 9.53 -4.05 5.58
N GLU A 40 10.36 -3.56 4.66
CA GLU A 40 11.65 -2.91 4.99
C GLU A 40 11.48 -1.63 5.83
N ARG A 41 10.53 -0.75 5.48
CA ARG A 41 10.23 0.44 6.30
C ARG A 41 9.71 0.08 7.68
N ARG A 42 9.06 -1.08 7.84
CA ARG A 42 8.63 -1.58 9.14
C ARG A 42 9.80 -2.13 9.92
N MET A 43 10.71 -2.88 9.29
CA MET A 43 11.91 -3.39 9.95
C MET A 43 12.79 -2.25 10.47
N LYS A 44 13.05 -1.22 9.65
CA LYS A 44 13.89 -0.06 10.04
C LYS A 44 13.30 0.75 11.20
N LYS A 45 11.98 0.74 11.38
CA LYS A 45 11.29 1.44 12.47
C LYS A 45 11.04 0.56 13.71
N SER A 46 11.41 -0.72 13.65
CA SER A 46 11.27 -1.66 14.77
C SER A 46 12.50 -1.70 15.69
N GLY A 47 13.60 -1.02 15.31
CA GLY A 47 14.82 -0.92 16.13
C GLY A 47 14.85 0.29 17.05
N ASP A 48 13.87 1.20 16.97
CA ASP A 48 13.78 2.39 17.80
C ASP A 48 12.30 2.73 18.00
N SER A 49 11.83 2.69 19.26
CA SER A 49 10.46 2.92 19.73
C SER A 49 9.48 1.72 19.73
N GLU A 50 9.18 1.25 20.94
CA GLU A 50 7.96 0.54 21.29
C GLU A 50 6.71 1.33 20.84
N GLY A 51 5.69 0.61 20.36
CA GLY A 51 4.31 0.99 20.62
C GLY A 51 3.65 2.09 19.75
N ARG A 52 3.44 1.80 18.46
CA ARG A 52 2.09 1.97 17.83
C ARG A 52 2.12 1.40 16.42
N SER A 53 1.65 0.17 16.28
CA SER A 53 1.25 -0.35 14.98
C SER A 53 0.23 0.62 14.37
N LYS A 54 0.60 1.32 13.29
CA LYS A 54 -0.34 2.14 12.52
C LYS A 54 -1.56 1.27 12.14
N PRO A 55 -2.80 1.81 12.22
CA PRO A 55 -3.99 1.12 11.73
C PRO A 55 -3.74 0.48 10.36
N THR A 56 -4.24 -0.73 10.16
CA THR A 56 -4.05 -1.51 8.92
C THR A 56 -4.42 -0.71 7.67
N GLU A 57 -5.39 0.19 7.78
CA GLU A 57 -5.81 1.14 6.75
C GLU A 57 -4.68 2.11 6.33
N LEU A 58 -3.92 2.67 7.28
CA LEU A 58 -2.76 3.51 6.96
C LEU A 58 -1.59 2.74 6.32
N ARG A 59 -1.57 1.41 6.45
CA ARG A 59 -0.54 0.56 5.82
C ARG A 59 -0.85 0.40 4.33
N TRP A 60 -2.08 -0.01 4.04
CA TRP A 60 -2.49 -0.23 2.67
C TRP A 60 -2.61 1.07 1.87
N LYS A 61 -2.91 2.21 2.52
CA LYS A 61 -2.83 3.53 1.88
C LYS A 61 -1.44 3.81 1.28
N TRP A 62 -0.37 3.48 2.00
CA TRP A 62 1.00 3.67 1.49
C TRP A 62 1.30 2.73 0.32
N VAL A 63 0.83 1.48 0.40
CA VAL A 63 0.97 0.51 -0.70
C VAL A 63 0.22 0.99 -1.94
N GLU A 64 -0.98 1.52 -1.77
CA GLU A 64 -1.77 2.15 -2.84
C GLU A 64 -1.00 3.32 -3.47
N ASP A 65 -0.51 4.26 -2.66
CA ASP A 65 0.27 5.41 -3.15
C ASP A 65 1.55 5.01 -3.89
N TYR A 66 2.19 3.92 -3.47
CA TYR A 66 3.35 3.36 -4.17
C TYR A 66 2.94 2.75 -5.52
N CYS A 67 1.92 1.90 -5.52
CA CYS A 67 1.40 1.26 -6.73
C CYS A 67 0.94 2.31 -7.74
N TRP A 68 0.22 3.33 -7.28
CA TRP A 68 -0.29 4.43 -8.09
C TRP A 68 0.84 5.17 -8.82
N ARG A 69 1.90 5.54 -8.11
CA ARG A 69 3.07 6.23 -8.71
C ARG A 69 3.82 5.38 -9.74
N LYS A 70 3.74 4.06 -9.64
CA LYS A 70 4.33 3.11 -10.60
C LYS A 70 3.36 2.76 -11.75
N GLY A 71 2.23 3.47 -11.86
CA GLY A 71 1.21 3.24 -12.89
C GLY A 71 0.27 2.06 -12.62
N CYS A 72 0.36 1.45 -11.44
CA CYS A 72 -0.61 0.44 -10.98
C CYS A 72 -1.78 1.15 -10.30
N LEU A 73 -2.78 1.53 -11.10
CA LEU A 73 -3.96 2.30 -10.69
C LEU A 73 -4.98 1.41 -9.95
N ARG A 74 -4.57 0.77 -8.85
CA ARG A 74 -5.40 -0.13 -8.05
C ARG A 74 -5.65 0.48 -6.68
N SER A 75 -6.87 0.34 -6.17
CA SER A 75 -7.23 0.87 -4.86
C SER A 75 -6.58 0.08 -3.74
N GLN A 76 -6.62 0.66 -2.54
CA GLN A 76 -6.19 0.01 -1.32
C GLN A 76 -6.74 -1.42 -1.18
N ASN A 77 -8.06 -1.58 -1.31
CA ASN A 77 -8.75 -2.85 -1.11
C ASN A 77 -8.38 -3.84 -2.22
N GLN A 78 -8.29 -3.39 -3.48
CA GLN A 78 -7.87 -4.25 -4.58
C GLN A 78 -6.45 -4.80 -4.36
N CYS A 79 -5.52 -3.96 -3.90
CA CYS A 79 -4.16 -4.36 -3.55
C CYS A 79 -4.15 -5.37 -2.39
N ASN A 80 -4.94 -5.14 -1.35
CA ASN A 80 -5.06 -6.05 -0.21
C ASN A 80 -5.62 -7.42 -0.63
N ASP A 81 -6.76 -7.45 -1.32
CA ASP A 81 -7.39 -8.69 -1.80
C ASP A 81 -6.46 -9.48 -2.74
N LYS A 82 -5.78 -8.78 -3.65
CA LYS A 82 -4.82 -9.40 -4.56
C LYS A 82 -3.65 -10.01 -3.79
N TRP A 83 -3.13 -9.30 -2.81
CA TRP A 83 -2.04 -9.79 -1.96
C TRP A 83 -2.44 -11.04 -1.18
N ASP A 84 -3.63 -11.05 -0.58
CA ASP A 84 -4.12 -12.19 0.19
C ASP A 84 -4.33 -13.43 -0.68
N ASN A 85 -4.85 -13.24 -1.90
CA ASN A 85 -4.95 -14.30 -2.89
C ASN A 85 -3.57 -14.83 -3.33
N LEU A 86 -2.61 -13.95 -3.61
CA LEU A 86 -1.24 -14.35 -3.97
C LEU A 86 -0.57 -15.14 -2.86
N MET A 87 -0.69 -14.69 -1.61
CA MET A 87 -0.11 -15.36 -0.45
C MET A 87 -0.75 -16.72 -0.19
N ARG A 88 -2.06 -16.86 -0.45
CA ARG A 88 -2.76 -18.15 -0.39
C ARG A 88 -2.25 -19.11 -1.46
N ASP A 89 -2.15 -18.63 -2.69
CA ASP A 89 -1.69 -19.43 -3.82
C ASP A 89 -0.22 -19.84 -3.66
N TYR A 90 0.65 -18.93 -3.20
CA TYR A 90 2.05 -19.20 -2.88
C TYR A 90 2.19 -20.34 -1.87
N LYS A 91 1.42 -20.29 -0.77
CA LYS A 91 1.43 -21.35 0.25
C LYS A 91 1.02 -22.70 -0.32
N LYS A 92 -0.01 -22.74 -1.17
CA LYS A 92 -0.44 -23.98 -1.83
C LYS A 92 0.64 -24.57 -2.72
N VAL A 93 1.31 -23.74 -3.52
CA VAL A 93 2.39 -24.17 -4.42
C VAL A 93 3.60 -24.65 -3.63
N ARG A 94 4.01 -23.91 -2.59
CA ARG A 94 5.14 -24.28 -1.72
C ARG A 94 4.89 -25.61 -0.98
N GLU A 95 3.68 -25.78 -0.47
CA GLU A 95 3.24 -27.03 0.17
C GLU A 95 3.29 -28.23 -0.78
N TYR A 96 2.85 -28.03 -2.03
CA TYR A 96 2.91 -29.08 -3.04
C TYR A 96 4.35 -29.45 -3.38
N GLN A 97 5.21 -28.47 -3.65
CA GLN A 97 6.62 -28.72 -3.95
C GLN A 97 7.33 -29.46 -2.81
N ARG A 98 7.02 -29.14 -1.55
CA ARG A 98 7.55 -29.86 -0.39
C ARG A 98 7.12 -31.33 -0.38
N ARG A 99 5.83 -31.62 -0.56
CA ARG A 99 5.30 -33.00 -0.60
C ARG A 99 5.87 -33.81 -1.77
N THR A 100 6.06 -33.18 -2.93
CA THR A 100 6.70 -33.83 -4.09
C THR A 100 8.17 -34.15 -3.81
N ALA A 101 8.91 -33.27 -3.14
CA ALA A 101 10.30 -33.52 -2.75
C ALA A 101 10.41 -34.70 -1.75
N GLU A 102 9.55 -34.75 -0.73
CA GLU A 102 9.49 -35.85 0.25
C GLU A 102 9.13 -37.20 -0.41
N THR A 103 8.26 -37.17 -1.43
CA THR A 103 7.84 -38.39 -2.15
C THR A 103 8.90 -38.89 -3.14
N ALA A 104 9.69 -37.98 -3.73
CA ALA A 104 10.77 -38.31 -4.66
C ALA A 104 11.94 -39.03 -3.98
N GLU A 105 12.22 -38.75 -2.72
CA GLU A 105 13.26 -39.47 -1.95
C GLU A 105 12.84 -40.89 -1.53
N GLY A 106 11.53 -41.19 -1.52
CA GLY A 106 10.99 -42.48 -1.09
C GLY A 106 10.53 -43.44 -2.18
N ASN A 107 10.31 -42.97 -3.42
CA ASN A 107 9.79 -43.82 -4.51
C ASN A 107 10.32 -43.37 -5.87
N ASN A 108 11.18 -44.19 -6.48
CA ASN A 108 11.82 -43.95 -7.79
C ASN A 108 10.85 -44.03 -8.99
N HIS A 109 9.53 -44.17 -8.77
CA HIS A 109 8.58 -44.57 -9.82
C HIS A 109 7.41 -43.61 -10.08
N ASN A 110 7.24 -42.56 -9.29
CA ASN A 110 6.21 -41.55 -9.54
C ASN A 110 6.85 -40.22 -9.93
N ASN A 111 6.97 -40.02 -11.24
CA ASN A 111 7.30 -38.73 -11.85
C ASN A 111 6.10 -37.78 -11.73
N GLU A 112 5.66 -37.47 -10.50
CA GLU A 112 4.83 -36.29 -10.28
C GLU A 112 5.70 -35.06 -10.57
N GLY A 113 5.65 -34.62 -11.83
CA GLY A 113 6.45 -33.50 -12.31
C GLY A 113 6.27 -32.25 -11.46
N SER A 114 7.29 -31.39 -11.47
CA SER A 114 7.28 -30.16 -10.68
C SER A 114 6.03 -29.33 -10.99
N TYR A 115 5.56 -28.51 -10.05
CA TYR A 115 4.41 -27.60 -10.25
C TYR A 115 4.46 -26.83 -11.59
N TRP A 116 5.67 -26.51 -12.01
CA TRP A 116 5.96 -25.74 -13.21
C TRP A 116 5.81 -26.52 -14.51
N GLU A 117 6.03 -27.83 -14.47
CA GLU A 117 5.95 -28.75 -15.62
C GLU A 117 4.52 -29.29 -15.79
N MET A 118 3.71 -29.25 -14.72
CA MET A 118 2.30 -29.62 -14.79
C MET A 118 1.49 -28.68 -15.67
N GLU A 119 0.67 -29.26 -16.55
CA GLU A 119 -0.31 -28.55 -17.36
C GLU A 119 -1.42 -27.94 -16.50
N LYS A 120 -2.08 -26.89 -17.02
CA LYS A 120 -3.15 -26.16 -16.34
C LYS A 120 -4.28 -27.05 -15.81
N ASN A 121 -4.63 -28.12 -16.53
CA ASN A 121 -5.68 -29.05 -16.12
C ASN A 121 -5.24 -29.94 -14.96
N ALA A 122 -4.03 -30.49 -15.01
CA ALA A 122 -3.43 -31.26 -13.92
C ALA A 122 -3.30 -30.42 -12.63
N ARG A 123 -2.99 -29.12 -12.75
CA ARG A 123 -2.97 -28.21 -11.59
C ARG A 123 -4.34 -28.11 -10.91
N LYS A 124 -5.41 -28.03 -11.69
CA LYS A 124 -6.78 -27.98 -11.14
C LYS A 124 -7.17 -29.28 -10.45
N GLU A 125 -6.84 -30.43 -11.04
CA GLU A 125 -7.07 -31.75 -10.45
C GLU A 125 -6.33 -31.92 -9.10
N LYS A 126 -5.13 -31.35 -8.98
CA LYS A 126 -4.34 -31.31 -7.75
C LYS A 126 -4.71 -30.15 -6.80
N ASN A 127 -5.79 -29.42 -7.07
CA ASN A 127 -6.28 -28.26 -6.28
C ASN A 127 -5.27 -27.09 -6.17
N LEU A 128 -4.37 -26.96 -7.15
CA LEU A 128 -3.32 -25.95 -7.19
C LEU A 128 -3.75 -24.70 -7.96
N PRO A 129 -3.17 -23.54 -7.63
CA PRO A 129 -3.42 -22.31 -8.36
C PRO A 129 -3.11 -22.49 -9.84
N SER A 130 -3.99 -22.01 -10.71
CA SER A 130 -3.81 -22.15 -12.16
C SER A 130 -2.93 -21.03 -12.75
N ASN A 131 -2.83 -19.88 -12.09
CA ASN A 131 -2.22 -18.66 -12.62
C ASN A 131 -0.94 -18.25 -11.88
N MET A 132 -0.38 -19.10 -11.01
CA MET A 132 0.91 -18.79 -10.38
C MET A 132 2.00 -18.91 -11.44
N LEU A 133 2.67 -17.80 -11.71
CA LEU A 133 3.82 -17.74 -12.62
C LEU A 133 5.10 -17.92 -11.83
N ARG A 134 6.11 -18.54 -12.45
CA ARG A 134 7.41 -18.78 -11.82
C ARG A 134 8.05 -17.49 -11.30
N GLN A 135 8.10 -16.47 -12.16
CA GLN A 135 8.61 -15.15 -11.78
C GLN A 135 7.89 -14.55 -10.57
N ILE A 136 6.55 -14.66 -10.51
CA ILE A 136 5.77 -14.13 -9.37
C ILE A 136 6.11 -14.91 -8.08
N TYR A 137 6.27 -16.23 -8.19
CA TYR A 137 6.61 -17.08 -7.06
C TYR A 137 8.00 -16.78 -6.48
N GLU A 138 9.01 -16.63 -7.34
CA GLU A 138 10.38 -16.29 -6.94
C GLU A 138 10.41 -14.96 -6.15
N HIS A 139 9.72 -13.93 -6.64
CA HIS A 139 9.63 -12.67 -5.91
C HIS A 139 8.81 -12.74 -4.61
N LEU A 140 7.77 -13.57 -4.55
CA LEU A 140 7.05 -13.81 -3.30
C LEU A 140 7.92 -14.56 -2.28
N GLU A 141 8.73 -15.49 -2.74
CA GLU A 141 9.67 -16.21 -1.90
C GLU A 141 10.68 -15.26 -1.25
N GLU A 142 11.28 -14.34 -2.00
CA GLU A 142 12.17 -13.32 -1.42
C GLU A 142 11.51 -12.53 -0.27
N VAL A 143 10.25 -12.12 -0.45
CA VAL A 143 9.52 -11.33 0.57
C VAL A 143 9.21 -12.18 1.80
N VAL A 144 8.85 -13.46 1.61
CA VAL A 144 8.47 -14.37 2.69
C VAL A 144 9.69 -14.95 3.41
N GLU A 145 10.74 -15.31 2.68
CA GLU A 145 11.95 -15.91 3.22
C GLU A 145 12.80 -14.89 3.96
N LYS A 146 12.91 -13.66 3.44
CA LYS A 146 13.49 -12.52 4.18
C LYS A 146 12.75 -12.28 5.51
N LYS A 147 11.43 -12.53 5.56
CA LYS A 147 10.63 -12.52 6.80
C LYS A 147 10.90 -13.73 7.71
N GLY A 148 11.12 -14.90 7.12
CA GLY A 148 11.31 -16.17 7.82
C GLY A 148 12.68 -16.27 8.48
N ILE A 149 13.75 -16.00 7.72
CA ILE A 149 15.13 -15.92 8.23
C ILE A 149 15.19 -14.94 9.39
N GLN A 150 14.57 -13.77 9.25
CA GLN A 150 14.59 -12.73 10.29
C GLN A 150 13.82 -13.11 11.57
N ARG A 151 12.75 -13.92 11.46
CA ARG A 151 12.02 -14.43 12.64
C ARG A 151 12.84 -15.44 13.44
N VAL A 152 13.71 -16.20 12.80
CA VAL A 152 14.61 -17.15 13.49
C VAL A 152 15.71 -16.39 14.23
N VAL A 153 16.24 -15.29 13.67
CA VAL A 153 17.25 -14.45 14.35
C VAL A 153 16.66 -13.62 15.50
N ALA A 154 15.42 -13.10 15.37
CA ALA A 154 14.75 -12.36 16.44
C ALA A 154 14.26 -13.26 17.60
N ALA A 155 14.09 -14.56 17.36
CA ALA A 155 13.84 -15.55 18.40
C ALA A 155 15.12 -16.13 19.03
N GLY A 156 16.31 -15.69 18.57
CA GLY A 156 17.61 -16.17 19.02
C GLY A 156 18.14 -15.56 20.33
N GLU A 157 17.41 -14.61 20.94
CA GLU A 157 17.75 -14.03 22.25
C GLU A 157 16.71 -14.41 23.31
N SER A 158 16.58 -15.71 23.56
CA SER A 158 16.10 -16.21 24.84
C SER A 158 16.81 -17.53 25.10
N GLY A 159 17.75 -17.48 26.05
CA GLY A 159 18.62 -18.59 26.40
C GLY A 159 17.84 -19.86 26.75
N PRO A 160 18.40 -21.04 26.48
CA PRO A 160 17.74 -22.29 26.78
C PRO A 160 17.74 -22.52 28.30
N ASN A 161 16.55 -22.56 28.89
CA ASN A 161 16.32 -23.08 30.23
C ASN A 161 16.58 -24.61 30.21
N PRO A 162 17.53 -25.16 30.98
CA PRO A 162 17.81 -26.58 30.98
C PRO A 162 17.00 -27.23 32.10
N ASN A 163 15.85 -27.81 31.78
CA ASN A 163 15.24 -28.85 32.60
C ASN A 163 14.15 -29.58 31.80
N ILE A 164 14.53 -30.68 31.14
CA ILE A 164 13.77 -31.93 31.00
C ILE A 164 14.73 -32.97 30.39
N PRO A 165 14.86 -34.19 30.98
CA PRO A 165 15.89 -35.16 30.63
C PRO A 165 15.45 -36.23 29.62
N TYR A 166 16.43 -36.73 28.85
CA TYR A 166 16.49 -38.04 28.15
C TYR A 166 15.53 -38.24 26.96
N VAL A 167 15.93 -38.70 25.76
CA VAL A 167 16.68 -39.94 25.45
C VAL A 167 17.51 -39.79 24.14
N MET A 168 18.71 -40.39 24.14
CA MET A 168 19.67 -40.64 23.04
C MET A 168 19.05 -41.38 21.82
N ASP A 169 19.55 -41.23 20.58
CA ASP A 169 20.76 -41.87 20.02
C ASP A 169 21.13 -41.17 18.67
N ARG A 170 22.30 -40.49 18.51
CA ARG A 170 23.60 -40.97 17.94
C ARG A 170 23.79 -40.65 16.43
N PRO A 171 25.02 -40.51 15.88
CA PRO A 171 26.13 -39.64 16.25
C PRO A 171 26.55 -38.65 15.13
N MET A 172 27.27 -37.60 15.52
CA MET A 172 28.02 -36.69 14.63
C MET A 172 29.22 -37.37 13.96
N THR A 173 29.49 -37.01 12.71
CA THR A 173 30.87 -36.86 12.20
C THR A 173 31.03 -35.48 11.58
N SER A 174 32.04 -34.77 12.10
CA SER A 174 32.51 -33.45 11.68
C SER A 174 33.83 -33.65 10.94
N VAL A 175 33.97 -33.15 9.71
CA VAL A 175 35.27 -32.66 9.18
C VAL A 175 35.01 -31.56 8.14
N GLN A 176 35.78 -30.47 8.27
CA GLN A 176 35.78 -29.23 7.49
C GLN A 176 36.69 -29.31 6.21
N PRO A 177 36.83 -28.23 5.40
CA PRO A 177 36.88 -28.31 3.93
C PRO A 177 38.30 -28.22 3.31
N SER A 178 38.45 -28.65 2.05
CA SER A 178 39.52 -28.16 1.15
C SER A 178 39.18 -28.30 -0.34
N LEU A 179 39.60 -27.29 -1.11
CA LEU A 179 39.50 -27.09 -2.57
C LEU A 179 40.70 -27.78 -3.31
N PRO A 180 40.73 -27.84 -4.67
CA PRO A 180 41.22 -28.99 -5.45
C PRO A 180 42.57 -28.77 -6.17
N PRO A 181 43.10 -29.82 -6.84
CA PRO A 181 43.93 -29.63 -8.04
C PRO A 181 43.49 -30.49 -9.26
N LEU A 182 43.16 -29.79 -10.35
CA LEU A 182 43.79 -29.77 -11.68
C LEU A 182 44.37 -31.08 -12.32
N LEU A 183 43.79 -31.41 -13.50
CA LEU A 183 44.23 -32.19 -14.70
C LEU A 183 44.76 -33.63 -14.58
N GLN A 184 44.24 -34.52 -15.45
CA GLN A 184 44.97 -35.09 -16.61
C GLN A 184 44.13 -36.18 -17.35
N HIS A 185 43.74 -35.86 -18.59
CA HIS A 185 43.57 -36.72 -19.79
C HIS A 185 42.99 -38.15 -19.70
N GLN A 186 41.93 -38.43 -20.50
CA GLN A 186 42.02 -39.26 -21.73
C GLN A 186 40.67 -39.37 -22.49
N LEU A 187 40.78 -39.36 -23.83
CA LEU A 187 39.73 -39.47 -24.87
C LEU A 187 39.15 -40.90 -24.98
N PRO A 188 38.06 -41.15 -25.74
CA PRO A 188 38.16 -41.31 -27.20
C PRO A 188 37.07 -40.57 -28.04
N ALA A 189 37.43 -40.35 -29.29
CA ALA A 189 36.68 -39.70 -30.36
C ALA A 189 35.67 -40.62 -31.07
N ALA A 190 34.61 -40.02 -31.65
CA ALA A 190 34.00 -40.39 -32.93
C ALA A 190 33.14 -39.21 -33.48
N ILE A 191 33.24 -38.94 -34.78
CA ILE A 191 32.64 -37.84 -35.57
C ILE A 191 31.72 -38.47 -36.66
N PRO A 192 30.97 -37.72 -37.51
CA PRO A 192 29.62 -37.10 -37.39
C PRO A 192 28.56 -37.82 -38.30
N PRO A 193 27.40 -37.21 -38.65
CA PRO A 193 27.35 -36.22 -39.74
C PRO A 193 26.49 -34.97 -39.45
N ALA A 194 26.82 -33.91 -40.17
CA ALA A 194 26.17 -32.61 -40.17
C ALA A 194 24.76 -32.67 -40.82
N ILE A 195 23.80 -31.96 -40.21
CA ILE A 195 22.54 -31.59 -40.87
C ILE A 195 22.25 -30.12 -40.59
N ALA A 196 22.18 -29.39 -41.71
CA ALA A 196 21.55 -28.11 -42.04
C ALA A 196 21.08 -27.14 -40.94
N LEU A 197 21.63 -25.93 -41.01
CA LEU A 197 21.07 -24.67 -40.48
C LEU A 197 19.73 -24.33 -41.16
N PRO A 198 18.71 -23.88 -40.41
CA PRO A 198 17.62 -23.07 -40.95
C PRO A 198 17.90 -21.59 -40.74
N LEU A 199 17.80 -20.85 -41.84
CA LEU A 199 17.84 -19.39 -41.97
C LEU A 199 16.74 -18.71 -41.09
N PRO A 200 16.98 -17.52 -40.51
CA PRO A 200 15.95 -16.81 -39.74
C PRO A 200 14.86 -16.23 -40.67
N ALA A 201 13.60 -16.58 -40.40
CA ALA A 201 12.44 -16.00 -41.06
C ALA A 201 12.18 -14.56 -40.56
N LEU A 202 12.01 -13.64 -41.50
CA LEU A 202 11.56 -12.26 -41.25
C LEU A 202 10.15 -12.23 -40.62
N PRO A 203 9.86 -11.26 -39.73
CA PRO A 203 8.51 -11.04 -39.21
C PRO A 203 7.58 -10.41 -40.27
N PRO A 204 6.30 -10.79 -40.34
CA PRO A 204 5.33 -10.18 -41.25
C PRO A 204 4.93 -8.77 -40.81
N LEU A 205 4.84 -7.88 -41.81
CA LEU A 205 4.39 -6.49 -41.73
C LEU A 205 2.93 -6.35 -41.26
N PRO A 206 2.57 -5.28 -40.53
CA PRO A 206 1.18 -4.99 -40.17
C PRO A 206 0.37 -4.46 -41.37
N PRO A 207 -0.94 -4.78 -41.48
CA PRO A 207 -1.81 -4.24 -42.51
C PRO A 207 -2.10 -2.74 -42.30
N PRO A 208 -2.42 -2.01 -43.39
CA PRO A 208 -2.46 -0.55 -43.40
C PRO A 208 -3.72 0.05 -42.80
N THR A 209 -3.49 1.23 -42.25
CA THR A 209 -4.40 2.27 -41.79
C THR A 209 -5.60 2.48 -42.72
N ALA A 210 -6.82 2.40 -42.17
CA ALA A 210 -8.00 3.02 -42.74
C ALA A 210 -8.28 4.36 -42.03
N ALA A 211 -8.45 5.39 -42.84
CA ALA A 211 -8.70 6.79 -42.50
C ALA A 211 -10.10 7.04 -41.89
N PRO A 212 -10.36 8.24 -41.32
CA PRO A 212 -11.43 8.50 -40.35
C PRO A 212 -12.70 9.09 -40.97
N ALA A 213 -13.85 8.84 -40.36
CA ALA A 213 -15.10 9.60 -40.54
C ALA A 213 -16.11 9.24 -39.42
N PRO A 214 -17.10 10.10 -39.11
CA PRO A 214 -16.97 11.49 -38.69
C PRO A 214 -17.68 11.77 -37.35
N LEU A 215 -17.40 12.96 -36.82
CA LEU A 215 -18.01 13.62 -35.66
C LEU A 215 -19.53 13.45 -35.59
N VAL A 216 -20.04 12.98 -34.46
CA VAL A 216 -21.41 13.26 -34.01
C VAL A 216 -21.32 14.12 -32.76
N GLN A 217 -21.78 15.35 -32.92
CA GLN A 217 -21.91 16.37 -31.89
C GLN A 217 -22.92 15.95 -30.79
N PRO A 218 -22.76 16.45 -29.56
CA PRO A 218 -23.75 16.34 -28.50
C PRO A 218 -24.77 17.49 -28.56
N SER A 219 -26.04 17.20 -28.29
CA SER A 219 -27.12 18.18 -28.11
C SER A 219 -28.07 17.72 -26.98
N PRO A 220 -28.90 18.58 -26.36
CA PRO A 220 -28.57 19.30 -25.13
C PRO A 220 -29.55 19.00 -23.97
N LEU A 221 -29.20 19.47 -22.77
CA LEU A 221 -30.07 19.52 -21.59
C LEU A 221 -31.36 20.33 -21.85
N PRO A 222 -32.40 20.11 -21.02
CA PRO A 222 -33.16 21.23 -20.49
C PRO A 222 -33.06 21.32 -18.95
N TYR A 223 -32.58 22.49 -18.54
CA TYR A 223 -32.85 23.26 -17.32
C TYR A 223 -34.08 22.85 -16.48
N ALA A 224 -33.97 22.86 -15.15
CA ALA A 224 -34.39 24.00 -14.30
C ALA A 224 -34.25 23.70 -12.78
N GLN A 225 -33.75 24.71 -12.07
CA GLN A 225 -33.57 24.95 -10.61
C GLN A 225 -34.93 24.98 -9.83
N PRO A 226 -35.03 25.16 -8.47
CA PRO A 226 -34.05 25.77 -7.54
C PRO A 226 -33.93 25.21 -6.09
N LEU A 227 -32.90 25.75 -5.40
CA LEU A 227 -32.61 25.81 -3.94
C LEU A 227 -33.82 26.11 -3.01
N PRO A 228 -33.77 25.70 -1.72
CA PRO A 228 -33.18 26.52 -0.62
C PRO A 228 -32.28 25.67 0.32
N THR A 229 -31.17 26.10 0.93
CA THR A 229 -30.89 27.16 1.93
C THR A 229 -31.68 27.05 3.25
N VAL A 230 -30.92 26.89 4.36
CA VAL A 230 -31.24 26.84 5.82
C VAL A 230 -32.11 25.65 6.27
N ASP A 231 -31.91 24.99 7.42
CA ASP A 231 -31.18 25.31 8.65
C ASP A 231 -30.84 24.02 9.43
N SER A 232 -29.98 24.17 10.42
CA SER A 232 -29.68 23.32 11.59
C SER A 232 -30.63 22.15 11.91
N ASP A 233 -30.07 20.97 12.19
CA ASP A 233 -30.31 20.35 13.51
C ASP A 233 -29.33 19.23 13.86
N THR A 234 -28.80 19.36 15.07
CA THR A 234 -28.16 18.31 15.86
C THR A 234 -29.25 17.42 16.44
N SER A 235 -29.23 16.11 16.20
CA SER A 235 -29.69 15.16 17.22
C SER A 235 -29.27 13.73 16.89
N GLU A 236 -28.64 13.14 17.90
CA GLU A 236 -28.31 11.74 18.03
C GLU A 236 -29.55 10.87 18.31
N TYR A 237 -29.37 9.58 18.06
CA TYR A 237 -29.92 8.47 18.85
C TYR A 237 -31.29 7.87 18.45
N SER A 238 -31.18 6.82 17.62
CA SER A 238 -31.54 5.42 17.90
C SER A 238 -32.80 5.10 18.74
N ASP A 239 -33.67 4.24 18.18
CA ASP A 239 -33.81 2.82 18.55
C ASP A 239 -35.27 2.32 18.61
N SER A 240 -35.49 1.12 18.05
CA SER A 240 -36.77 0.41 18.02
C SER A 240 -36.76 -0.70 19.07
N PRO A 241 -37.76 -0.83 19.97
CA PRO A 241 -37.90 -2.03 20.76
C PRO A 241 -39.07 -2.91 20.31
N ALA A 242 -38.74 -4.17 20.11
CA ALA A 242 -39.63 -5.27 19.85
C ALA A 242 -40.44 -5.71 21.09
N LYS A 243 -41.70 -6.10 20.84
CA LYS A 243 -42.42 -7.24 21.42
C LYS A 243 -42.68 -7.26 22.94
N ARG A 244 -43.84 -6.70 23.31
CA ARG A 244 -44.63 -6.99 24.52
C ARG A 244 -44.87 -8.51 24.70
N ARG A 245 -44.50 -9.05 25.87
CA ARG A 245 -45.13 -10.24 26.46
C ARG A 245 -45.45 -9.96 27.93
N ARG A 246 -46.74 -9.73 28.22
CA ARG A 246 -47.28 -9.67 29.59
C ARG A 246 -47.74 -11.07 30.01
N ARG A 247 -47.26 -11.57 31.15
CA ARG A 247 -47.92 -12.53 32.06
C ARG A 247 -47.92 -11.83 33.42
N SER A 248 -49.07 -11.38 33.92
CA SER A 248 -50.05 -12.12 34.74
C SER A 248 -49.54 -12.38 36.16
N GLY A 249 -50.16 -11.67 37.12
CA GLY A 249 -50.67 -12.16 38.41
C GLY A 249 -49.69 -12.67 39.47
N GLY A 250 -49.78 -12.10 40.67
CA GLY A 250 -49.24 -12.75 41.88
C GLY A 250 -49.17 -11.81 43.09
N ASN A 251 -50.22 -11.84 43.90
CA ASN A 251 -50.32 -11.24 45.23
C ASN A 251 -49.30 -11.89 46.19
N GLY A 252 -48.65 -11.11 47.07
CA GLY A 252 -47.66 -11.62 48.02
C GLY A 252 -47.26 -10.57 49.04
N GLU A 253 -48.13 -10.41 50.03
CA GLU A 253 -47.97 -9.62 51.25
C GLU A 253 -46.92 -10.28 52.17
N GLY A 254 -45.99 -9.49 52.74
CA GLY A 254 -45.06 -10.02 53.74
C GLY A 254 -43.79 -9.21 53.96
N THR A 255 -43.79 -8.48 55.08
CA THR A 255 -42.63 -8.30 55.97
C THR A 255 -41.65 -7.15 55.71
N SER A 256 -41.65 -6.28 56.71
CA SER A 256 -40.72 -5.24 57.12
C SER A 256 -39.24 -5.44 56.80
N GLY A 257 -38.54 -4.35 56.50
CA GLY A 257 -37.09 -4.26 56.67
C GLY A 257 -36.52 -3.00 56.05
N THR A 258 -36.19 -2.02 56.87
CA THR A 258 -35.67 -0.68 56.58
C THR A 258 -34.25 -0.65 55.99
N ALA A 259 -33.93 -1.54 55.04
CA ALA A 259 -32.63 -1.63 54.37
C ALA A 259 -32.66 -1.14 52.90
N SER A 260 -33.84 -0.87 52.33
CA SER A 260 -33.99 -0.58 50.89
C SER A 260 -33.61 0.87 50.51
N ALA A 261 -33.87 1.84 51.39
CA ALA A 261 -33.61 3.26 51.11
C ALA A 261 -32.11 3.64 51.08
N ASN A 262 -31.25 2.89 51.78
CA ASN A 262 -29.82 3.15 51.78
C ASN A 262 -29.15 2.66 50.49
N ASN A 263 -29.59 1.51 49.96
CA ASN A 263 -29.06 0.94 48.72
C ASN A 263 -29.42 1.77 47.49
N SER A 264 -30.63 2.35 47.42
CA SER A 264 -31.01 3.22 46.29
C SER A 264 -30.19 4.50 46.23
N ASN A 265 -29.82 5.06 47.39
CA ASN A 265 -29.00 6.28 47.47
C ASN A 265 -27.53 6.00 47.14
N GLU A 266 -27.01 4.84 47.53
CA GLU A 266 -25.67 4.37 47.16
C GLU A 266 -25.57 4.11 45.65
N VAL A 267 -26.57 3.45 45.06
CA VAL A 267 -26.64 3.23 43.62
C VAL A 267 -26.78 4.56 42.87
N GLY A 268 -27.62 5.50 43.34
CA GLY A 268 -27.76 6.83 42.75
C GLY A 268 -26.47 7.66 42.78
N THR A 269 -25.74 7.61 43.90
CA THR A 269 -24.43 8.28 44.01
C THR A 269 -23.35 7.60 43.16
N ALA A 270 -23.35 6.27 43.05
CA ALA A 270 -22.44 5.55 42.15
C ALA A 270 -22.72 5.86 40.67
N ILE A 271 -24.00 5.97 40.28
CA ILE A 271 -24.42 6.37 38.93
C ILE A 271 -23.98 7.81 38.66
N SER A 272 -24.21 8.74 39.58
CA SER A 272 -23.79 10.14 39.43
C SER A 272 -22.26 10.27 39.30
N LYS A 273 -21.49 9.54 40.11
CA LYS A 273 -20.02 9.47 39.97
C LYS A 273 -19.59 8.91 38.61
N SER A 274 -20.25 7.84 38.15
CA SER A 274 -19.96 7.23 36.85
C SER A 274 -20.29 8.19 35.70
N ALA A 275 -21.42 8.90 35.79
CA ALA A 275 -21.81 9.92 34.82
C ALA A 275 -20.82 11.09 34.79
N SER A 276 -20.33 11.52 35.96
CA SER A 276 -19.30 12.57 36.06
C SER A 276 -17.98 12.16 35.40
N ILE A 277 -17.53 10.91 35.60
CA ILE A 277 -16.29 10.40 34.99
C ILE A 277 -16.43 10.32 33.47
N ILE A 278 -17.59 9.89 32.97
CA ILE A 278 -17.86 9.84 31.52
C ILE A 278 -17.89 11.25 30.93
N ALA A 279 -18.55 12.20 31.58
CA ALA A 279 -18.61 13.58 31.12
C ALA A 279 -17.21 14.23 31.07
N GLU A 280 -16.40 14.03 32.11
CA GLU A 280 -15.01 14.51 32.14
C GLU A 280 -14.16 13.86 31.05
N ALA A 281 -14.32 12.56 30.82
CA ALA A 281 -13.62 11.84 29.76
C ALA A 281 -14.00 12.34 28.36
N ILE A 282 -15.29 12.64 28.12
CA ILE A 282 -15.78 13.22 26.86
C ILE A 282 -15.16 14.60 26.67
N GLN A 283 -15.25 15.48 27.65
CA GLN A 283 -14.71 16.84 27.58
C GLN A 283 -13.19 16.84 27.35
N ALA A 284 -12.44 16.00 28.06
CA ALA A 284 -11.00 15.86 27.87
C ALA A 284 -10.66 15.32 26.47
N SER A 285 -11.49 14.42 25.92
CA SER A 285 -11.29 13.89 24.58
C SER A 285 -11.52 14.94 23.49
N GLU A 286 -12.58 15.75 23.64
CA GLU A 286 -12.95 16.85 22.74
C GLU A 286 -11.89 17.94 22.74
N GLU A 287 -11.44 18.37 23.93
CA GLU A 287 -10.39 19.39 24.07
C GLU A 287 -9.05 18.89 23.47
N ARG A 288 -8.78 17.58 23.55
CA ARG A 288 -7.59 17.00 22.90
C ARG A 288 -7.74 16.96 21.38
N GLU A 289 -8.93 16.74 20.87
CA GLU A 289 -9.22 16.80 19.43
C GLU A 289 -9.12 18.22 18.90
N GLU A 290 -9.71 19.18 19.61
CA GLU A 290 -9.68 20.59 19.25
C GLU A 290 -8.23 21.12 19.19
N ARG A 291 -7.36 20.70 20.13
CA ARG A 291 -5.93 21.00 20.05
C ARG A 291 -5.29 20.45 18.77
N ARG A 292 -5.56 19.19 18.41
CA ARG A 292 -5.04 18.61 17.15
C ARG A 292 -5.55 19.36 15.93
N HIS A 293 -6.81 19.81 15.97
CA HIS A 293 -7.41 20.58 14.89
C HIS A 293 -6.74 21.95 14.75
N ARG A 294 -6.57 22.68 15.86
CA ARG A 294 -5.83 23.95 15.90
C ARG A 294 -4.40 23.80 15.37
N ASP A 295 -3.69 22.76 15.80
CA ASP A 295 -2.32 22.50 15.34
C ASP A 295 -2.27 22.27 13.83
N LEU A 296 -3.19 21.47 13.28
CA LEU A 296 -3.27 21.19 11.84
C LEU A 296 -3.57 22.47 11.04
N VAL A 297 -4.51 23.29 11.50
CA VAL A 297 -4.82 24.58 10.87
C VAL A 297 -3.61 25.51 10.90
N SER A 298 -2.91 25.60 12.04
CA SER A 298 -1.71 26.43 12.17
C SER A 298 -0.57 25.96 11.24
N LEU A 299 -0.44 24.66 11.00
CA LEU A 299 0.54 24.10 10.06
C LEU A 299 0.18 24.43 8.62
N HIS A 300 -1.11 24.38 8.25
CA HIS A 300 -1.56 24.77 6.92
C HIS A 300 -1.36 26.27 6.68
N GLU A 301 -1.69 27.12 7.65
CA GLU A 301 -1.44 28.56 7.57
C GLU A 301 0.05 28.87 7.41
N ARG A 302 0.91 28.22 8.21
CA ARG A 302 2.37 28.37 8.09
C ARG A 302 2.87 27.93 6.72
N ARG A 303 2.37 26.81 6.20
CA ARG A 303 2.74 26.33 4.87
C ARG A 303 2.36 27.35 3.79
N LEU A 304 1.15 27.90 3.87
CA LEU A 304 0.67 28.91 2.93
C LEU A 304 1.55 30.16 2.95
N LYS A 305 1.92 30.63 4.14
CA LYS A 305 2.81 31.79 4.31
C LYS A 305 4.21 31.56 3.74
N ILE A 306 4.73 30.33 3.85
CA ILE A 306 6.01 29.96 3.24
C ILE A 306 5.89 29.95 1.71
N GLU A 307 4.79 29.44 1.17
CA GLU A 307 4.55 29.43 -0.27
C GLU A 307 4.39 30.84 -0.84
N GLU A 308 3.64 31.71 -0.15
CA GLU A 308 3.48 33.12 -0.50
C GLU A 308 4.81 33.90 -0.45
N SER A 309 5.59 33.74 0.62
CA SER A 309 6.91 34.40 0.69
C SER A 309 7.87 33.90 -0.39
N ARG A 310 7.75 32.63 -0.80
CA ARG A 310 8.55 32.07 -1.89
C ARG A 310 8.18 32.68 -3.24
N THR A 311 6.89 32.87 -3.52
CA THR A 311 6.46 33.52 -4.77
C THR A 311 6.85 34.99 -4.79
N GLU A 312 6.78 35.68 -3.64
CA GLU A 312 7.21 37.08 -3.51
C GLU A 312 8.71 37.25 -3.74
N ILE A 313 9.55 36.37 -3.15
CA ILE A 313 11.00 36.37 -3.42
C ILE A 313 11.29 36.12 -4.90
N ASN A 314 10.58 35.18 -5.53
CA ASN A 314 10.72 34.92 -6.96
C ASN A 314 10.34 36.14 -7.81
N LYS A 315 9.25 36.83 -7.46
CA LYS A 315 8.81 38.08 -8.12
C LYS A 315 9.89 39.15 -8.03
N ASN A 316 10.41 39.39 -6.83
CA ASN A 316 11.47 40.37 -6.59
C ASN A 316 12.78 40.01 -7.31
N GLY A 317 13.09 38.71 -7.43
CA GLY A 317 14.21 38.22 -8.23
C GLY A 317 14.06 38.55 -9.72
N ILE A 318 12.86 38.36 -10.28
CA ILE A 318 12.55 38.71 -11.68
C ILE A 318 12.59 40.24 -11.87
N ASP A 319 11.99 41.00 -10.97
CA ASP A 319 11.99 42.47 -11.03
C ASP A 319 13.45 43.01 -11.00
N GLY A 320 14.32 42.39 -10.20
CA GLY A 320 15.76 42.68 -10.17
C GLY A 320 16.46 42.37 -11.49
N LEU A 321 16.16 41.23 -12.12
CA LEU A 321 16.69 40.87 -13.44
C LEU A 321 16.25 41.87 -14.52
N VAL A 322 14.96 42.24 -14.54
CA VAL A 322 14.43 43.23 -15.47
C VAL A 322 15.13 44.59 -15.30
N ALA A 323 15.36 45.02 -14.06
CA ALA A 323 16.10 46.25 -13.79
C ALA A 323 17.55 46.21 -14.31
N ALA A 324 18.25 45.07 -14.17
CA ALA A 324 19.60 44.89 -14.68
C ALA A 324 19.65 44.90 -16.22
N ILE A 325 18.71 44.22 -16.88
CA ILE A 325 18.58 44.23 -18.34
C ILE A 325 18.33 45.65 -18.85
N ASN A 326 17.42 46.39 -18.21
CA ASN A 326 17.15 47.79 -18.57
C ASN A 326 18.38 48.69 -18.40
N LYS A 327 19.15 48.51 -17.32
CA LYS A 327 20.42 49.23 -17.14
C LYS A 327 21.43 48.90 -18.24
N LEU A 328 21.57 47.62 -18.60
CA LEU A 328 22.45 47.19 -19.67
C LEU A 328 22.03 47.77 -21.02
N ALA A 329 20.74 47.73 -21.35
CA ALA A 329 20.21 48.29 -22.59
C ALA A 329 20.48 49.80 -22.70
N ASN A 330 20.28 50.55 -21.61
CA ASN A 330 20.59 51.98 -21.57
C ASN A 330 22.10 52.26 -21.71
N SER A 331 22.95 51.44 -21.09
CA SER A 331 24.41 51.55 -21.27
C SER A 331 24.83 51.28 -22.71
N ILE A 332 24.27 50.25 -23.37
CA ILE A 332 24.54 49.94 -24.78
C ILE A 332 24.06 51.08 -25.69
N LEU A 333 22.86 51.63 -25.45
CA LEU A 333 22.34 52.76 -26.22
C LEU A 333 23.22 54.01 -26.06
N THR A 334 23.69 54.27 -24.84
CA THR A 334 24.61 55.38 -24.54
C THR A 334 25.94 55.19 -25.25
N LEU A 335 26.49 53.96 -25.25
CA LEU A 335 27.73 53.61 -25.95
C LEU A 335 27.57 53.72 -27.48
N ALA A 336 26.46 53.25 -28.04
CA ALA A 336 26.18 53.40 -29.47
C ALA A 336 26.07 54.88 -29.86
N SER A 337 25.41 55.70 -29.04
CA SER A 337 25.32 57.16 -29.25
C SER A 337 26.69 57.84 -29.24
N HIS A 338 27.59 57.48 -28.31
CA HIS A 338 28.93 58.06 -28.26
C HIS A 338 29.75 57.78 -29.53
N ASN A 339 29.51 56.62 -30.17
CA ASN A 339 30.34 56.12 -31.27
C ASN A 339 29.91 56.74 -32.60
N ASN A 340 28.65 57.17 -32.68
CA ASN A 340 28.12 57.92 -33.81
C ASN A 340 28.48 59.42 -33.74
N GLN A 341 28.93 59.92 -32.58
CA GLN A 341 29.42 61.31 -32.44
C GLN A 341 30.93 61.45 -32.69
N SER A 342 31.70 60.36 -32.62
CA SER A 342 33.16 60.35 -32.78
C SER A 342 33.65 60.15 -34.22
N ALA A 343 32.77 60.20 -35.23
CA ALA A 343 33.16 60.19 -36.64
C ALA A 343 33.11 61.60 -37.26
N PRO A 344 34.19 62.40 -37.19
CA PRO A 344 34.41 63.48 -38.14
C PRO A 344 35.07 62.95 -39.43
N LYS A 345 34.78 63.67 -40.52
CA LYS A 345 35.32 63.50 -41.88
C LYS A 345 36.83 63.46 -41.96
#